data_AF-A0A848VP59-F1
#
_entry.id   AF-A0A848VP59-F1
#
_cell.length_a   1.000
_cell.length_b   1.000
_cell.length_c   1.000
_cell.angle_alpha   90.00
_cell.angle_beta   90.00
_cell.angle_gamma   90.00
#
_symmetry.space_group_name_H-M   'P 1'
#
loop_
_entity.id
_entity.type
_entity.pdbx_description
1 polymer ?
#
loop_
_entity_poly.entity_id
_entity_poly.type
_entity_poly.pdbx_seq_one_letter_code
_entity_poly.pdbx_strand_id
1 'polypeptide(L)'
;MEIKLKVWRQKGPEDKGRFETYVVPDANPHMSFLELLDVLNEQLIKEGKDPVEFDHDCREGICGSCGVVVDGVAHGPQKRTACCQLHMRHYKDGDSIVVEPWRAKAFPIIRDLVVDRSAFDRIIGAGGYVSVGTGGAPDANALPIPKENVDEAFDYAACIGCGACVAACPNASASLFTAAKISQMALLPQGQAERSERVLNMVEQMEREGFGDCSNHAECEA
;
A
#
# COMPACT_ATOMS: atom_id res chain seq x y z
N MET A 1 -14.12 -14.07 20.57
CA MET A 1 -15.10 -12.98 20.47
C MET A 1 -15.77 -13.09 19.13
N GLU A 2 -17.06 -12.82 19.06
CA GLU A 2 -17.80 -12.79 17.80
C GLU A 2 -17.45 -11.51 17.04
N ILE A 3 -17.11 -11.63 15.76
CA ILE A 3 -16.87 -10.50 14.86
C ILE A 3 -17.72 -10.68 13.61
N LYS A 4 -18.39 -9.61 13.19
CA LYS A 4 -19.16 -9.56 11.93
C LYS A 4 -18.31 -8.88 10.86
N LEU A 5 -17.89 -9.62 9.86
CA LEU A 5 -17.10 -9.08 8.74
C LEU A 5 -18.01 -8.80 7.55
N LYS A 6 -18.07 -7.53 7.14
CA LYS A 6 -18.69 -7.12 5.88
C LYS A 6 -17.60 -6.91 4.84
N VAL A 7 -17.40 -7.90 3.99
CA VAL A 7 -16.27 -7.96 3.05
C VAL A 7 -16.74 -7.67 1.64
N TRP A 8 -16.01 -6.83 0.91
CA TRP A 8 -16.22 -6.65 -0.52
C TRP A 8 -15.85 -7.94 -1.27
N ARG A 9 -16.79 -8.45 -2.08
CA ARG A 9 -16.63 -9.62 -2.93
C ARG A 9 -16.79 -9.23 -4.39
N GLN A 10 -15.84 -9.61 -5.23
CA GLN A 10 -15.84 -9.34 -6.67
C GLN A 10 -15.01 -10.41 -7.39
N LYS A 11 -15.59 -11.10 -8.37
CA LYS A 11 -14.94 -12.26 -9.02
C LYS A 11 -13.81 -11.87 -9.99
N GLY A 12 -13.85 -10.66 -10.53
CA GLY A 12 -12.92 -10.17 -11.53
C GLY A 12 -13.08 -8.67 -11.77
N PRO A 13 -12.17 -8.03 -12.52
CA PRO A 13 -12.19 -6.58 -12.77
C PRO A 13 -13.48 -6.08 -13.42
N GLU A 14 -14.11 -6.89 -14.28
CA GLU A 14 -15.33 -6.54 -15.02
C GLU A 14 -16.63 -6.89 -14.28
N ASP A 15 -16.54 -7.62 -13.17
CA ASP A 15 -17.70 -8.05 -12.41
C ASP A 15 -18.19 -6.96 -11.46
N LYS A 16 -19.51 -6.86 -11.28
CA LYS A 16 -20.08 -6.00 -10.23
C LYS A 16 -19.79 -6.59 -8.86
N GLY A 17 -18.98 -5.88 -8.07
CA GLY A 17 -18.75 -6.25 -6.68
C GLY A 17 -19.96 -5.99 -5.78
N ARG A 18 -19.97 -6.66 -4.63
CA ARG A 18 -21.00 -6.52 -3.59
C ARG A 18 -20.40 -6.77 -2.22
N PHE A 19 -21.03 -6.29 -1.17
CA PHE A 19 -20.69 -6.69 0.18
C PHE A 19 -21.37 -8.00 0.55
N GLU A 20 -20.61 -8.91 1.14
CA GLU A 20 -21.12 -10.08 1.84
C GLU A 20 -20.78 -9.98 3.32
N THR A 21 -21.67 -10.52 4.17
CA THR A 21 -21.48 -10.51 5.62
C THR A 21 -21.21 -11.91 6.12
N TYR A 22 -20.15 -12.06 6.89
CA TYR A 22 -19.74 -13.28 7.54
C TYR A 22 -19.66 -13.07 9.05
N VAL A 23 -19.86 -14.14 9.80
CA VAL A 23 -19.71 -14.14 11.25
C VAL A 23 -18.54 -15.05 11.59
N VAL A 24 -17.53 -14.50 12.26
CA VAL A 24 -16.43 -15.26 12.85
C VAL A 24 -16.71 -15.36 14.36
N PRO A 25 -17.24 -16.49 14.86
CA PRO A 25 -17.77 -16.58 16.22
C PRO A 25 -16.67 -16.57 17.30
N ASP A 26 -15.49 -17.10 16.98
CA ASP A 26 -14.43 -17.37 17.95
C ASP A 26 -13.12 -16.66 17.60
N ALA A 27 -13.20 -15.39 17.18
CA ALA A 27 -12.02 -14.58 16.90
C ALA A 27 -11.15 -14.42 18.17
N ASN A 28 -9.85 -14.72 18.06
CA ASN A 28 -8.89 -14.53 19.15
C ASN A 28 -8.45 -13.05 19.20
N PRO A 29 -8.59 -12.34 20.33
CA PRO A 29 -8.17 -10.93 20.44
C PRO A 29 -6.68 -10.68 20.13
N HIS A 30 -5.82 -11.69 20.30
CA HIS A 30 -4.39 -11.54 20.05
C HIS A 30 -3.99 -11.70 18.59
N MET A 31 -4.86 -12.26 17.75
CA MET A 31 -4.55 -12.44 16.34
C MET A 31 -4.63 -11.10 15.60
N SER A 32 -3.87 -11.02 14.51
CA SER A 32 -3.92 -9.95 13.53
C SER A 32 -5.19 -9.99 12.70
N PHE A 33 -5.47 -8.91 11.99
CA PHE A 33 -6.58 -8.81 11.07
C PHE A 33 -6.46 -9.80 9.91
N LEU A 34 -5.25 -10.09 9.45
CA LEU A 34 -5.05 -11.10 8.40
C LEU A 34 -5.32 -12.52 8.91
N GLU A 35 -4.94 -12.83 10.15
CA GLU A 35 -5.28 -14.12 10.75
C GLU A 35 -6.80 -14.27 10.94
N LEU A 36 -7.53 -13.17 11.20
CA LEU A 36 -9.00 -13.20 11.16
C LEU A 36 -9.53 -13.61 9.77
N LEU A 37 -8.95 -13.07 8.70
CA LEU A 37 -9.33 -13.43 7.33
C LEU A 37 -8.92 -14.88 6.98
N ASP A 38 -7.81 -15.37 7.52
CA ASP A 38 -7.40 -16.78 7.39
C ASP A 38 -8.44 -17.70 8.06
N VAL A 39 -8.87 -17.38 9.29
CA VAL A 39 -9.92 -18.13 10.01
C VAL A 39 -11.24 -18.12 9.23
N LEU A 40 -11.63 -16.97 8.68
CA LEU A 40 -12.81 -16.88 7.81
C LEU A 40 -12.64 -17.77 6.58
N ASN A 41 -11.49 -17.75 5.92
CA ASN A 41 -11.23 -18.56 4.75
C ASN A 41 -11.27 -20.06 5.05
N GLU A 42 -10.73 -20.49 6.20
CA GLU A 42 -10.87 -21.88 6.64
C GLU A 42 -12.33 -22.30 6.81
N GLN A 43 -13.16 -21.42 7.38
CA GLN A 43 -14.60 -21.66 7.51
C GLN A 43 -15.26 -21.80 6.13
N LEU A 44 -15.01 -20.86 5.22
CA LEU A 44 -15.58 -20.88 3.87
C LEU A 44 -15.19 -22.15 3.11
N ILE A 45 -13.93 -22.57 3.21
CA ILE A 45 -13.43 -23.80 2.57
C ILE A 45 -14.16 -25.03 3.13
N LYS A 46 -14.34 -25.15 4.45
CA LYS A 46 -15.07 -26.25 5.09
C LYS A 46 -16.54 -26.29 4.67
N GLU A 47 -17.14 -25.14 4.37
CA GLU A 47 -18.50 -25.01 3.85
C GLU A 47 -18.60 -25.24 2.34
N GLY A 48 -17.48 -25.51 1.64
CA GLY A 48 -17.45 -25.68 0.18
C GLY A 48 -17.65 -24.37 -0.60
N LYS A 49 -17.34 -23.23 0.02
CA LYS A 49 -17.43 -21.88 -0.58
C LYS A 49 -16.05 -21.36 -0.97
N ASP A 50 -16.04 -20.42 -1.91
CA ASP A 50 -14.81 -19.74 -2.33
C ASP A 50 -14.25 -18.86 -1.19
N PRO A 51 -12.96 -19.00 -0.83
CA PRO A 51 -12.31 -18.10 0.11
C PRO A 51 -12.32 -16.67 -0.42
N VAL A 52 -12.20 -15.70 0.48
CA VAL A 52 -11.93 -14.30 0.16
C VAL A 52 -10.47 -14.18 -0.27
N GLU A 53 -10.24 -13.61 -1.44
CA GLU A 53 -8.87 -13.29 -1.88
C GLU A 53 -8.38 -11.96 -1.30
N PHE A 54 -7.17 -11.97 -0.75
CA PHE A 54 -6.45 -10.81 -0.26
C PHE A 54 -4.93 -11.05 -0.33
N ASP A 55 -4.18 -10.00 -0.60
CA ASP A 55 -2.71 -10.06 -0.68
C ASP A 55 -2.07 -10.03 0.71
N HIS A 56 -1.06 -10.86 0.92
CA HIS A 56 -0.21 -10.82 2.10
C HIS A 56 1.14 -11.51 1.83
N ASP A 57 2.16 -11.13 2.61
CA ASP A 57 3.49 -11.76 2.54
C ASP A 57 4.19 -11.69 3.92
N CYS A 58 4.96 -10.62 4.20
CA CYS A 58 5.82 -10.54 5.41
C CYS A 58 5.09 -10.62 6.77
N ARG A 59 3.81 -10.23 6.84
CA ARG A 59 2.99 -10.13 8.08
C ARG A 59 3.56 -9.29 9.24
N GLU A 60 4.62 -8.51 9.01
CA GLU A 60 5.28 -7.68 10.03
C GLU A 60 5.29 -6.17 9.71
N GLY A 61 4.62 -5.77 8.62
CA GLY A 61 4.42 -4.36 8.26
C GLY A 61 5.51 -3.76 7.37
N ILE A 62 6.28 -4.58 6.64
CA ILE A 62 7.45 -4.11 5.86
C ILE A 62 7.23 -4.23 4.35
N CYS A 63 6.59 -5.27 3.83
CA CYS A 63 6.47 -5.49 2.38
C CYS A 63 5.41 -4.62 1.67
N GLY A 64 4.48 -4.01 2.42
CA GLY A 64 3.37 -3.23 1.85
C GLY A 64 2.29 -4.04 1.10
N SER A 65 2.28 -5.38 1.20
CA SER A 65 1.36 -6.26 0.44
C SER A 65 -0.09 -6.27 0.95
N CYS A 66 -0.28 -6.20 2.27
CA CYS A 66 -1.59 -6.35 2.94
C CYS A 66 -2.52 -5.12 2.84
N GLY A 67 -2.67 -4.60 1.64
CA GLY A 67 -3.37 -3.36 1.38
C GLY A 67 -4.89 -3.50 1.31
N VAL A 68 -5.58 -3.09 2.37
CA VAL A 68 -7.05 -3.04 2.44
C VAL A 68 -7.53 -1.84 3.25
N VAL A 69 -8.73 -1.34 2.93
CA VAL A 69 -9.44 -0.33 3.72
C VAL A 69 -10.27 -1.05 4.78
N VAL A 70 -10.06 -0.72 6.04
CA VAL A 70 -10.83 -1.26 7.17
C VAL A 70 -11.59 -0.13 7.83
N ASP A 71 -12.92 -0.25 7.91
CA ASP A 71 -13.83 0.77 8.44
C ASP A 71 -13.64 2.16 7.82
N GLY A 72 -13.37 2.19 6.52
CA GLY A 72 -13.14 3.43 5.76
C GLY A 72 -11.74 4.02 5.91
N VAL A 73 -10.85 3.41 6.69
CA VAL A 73 -9.47 3.88 6.90
C VAL A 73 -8.48 2.92 6.22
N ALA A 74 -7.54 3.46 5.44
CA ALA A 74 -6.50 2.65 4.81
C ALA A 74 -5.64 1.95 5.88
N HIS A 75 -5.47 0.62 5.76
CA HIS A 75 -4.88 -0.26 6.78
C HIS A 75 -5.59 -0.31 8.14
N GLY A 76 -6.73 0.38 8.29
CA GLY A 76 -7.52 0.43 9.50
C GLY A 76 -7.16 1.55 10.46
N PRO A 77 -7.81 1.60 11.64
CA PRO A 77 -7.84 2.79 12.49
C PRO A 77 -6.54 3.05 13.27
N GLN A 78 -5.59 2.12 13.26
CA GLN A 78 -4.31 2.28 13.95
C GLN A 78 -3.35 3.11 13.09
N LYS A 79 -2.75 4.13 13.69
CA LYS A 79 -1.78 5.00 13.01
C LYS A 79 -0.43 4.30 12.88
N ARG A 80 0.27 4.59 11.78
CA ARG A 80 1.64 4.10 11.50
C ARG A 80 1.76 2.57 11.52
N THR A 81 0.73 1.89 11.05
CA THR A 81 0.69 0.42 10.96
C THR A 81 0.22 -0.01 9.58
N ALA A 82 0.70 -1.16 9.13
CA ALA A 82 0.07 -1.89 8.03
C ALA A 82 -1.09 -2.75 8.55
N CYS A 83 -1.97 -3.22 7.66
CA CYS A 83 -3.14 -4.01 8.06
C CYS A 83 -2.76 -5.29 8.82
N CYS A 84 -1.64 -5.93 8.50
CA CYS A 84 -1.16 -7.12 9.20
C CYS A 84 -0.76 -6.85 10.67
N GLN A 85 -0.55 -5.60 11.06
CA GLN A 85 -0.26 -5.20 12.44
C GLN A 85 -1.51 -4.74 13.20
N LEU A 86 -2.66 -4.63 12.53
CA LEU A 86 -3.94 -4.40 13.17
C LEU A 86 -4.35 -5.66 13.91
N HIS A 87 -4.51 -5.59 15.23
CA HIS A 87 -4.91 -6.74 16.05
C HIS A 87 -6.36 -6.66 16.51
N MET A 88 -6.97 -7.83 16.70
CA MET A 88 -8.38 -7.94 17.09
C MET A 88 -8.70 -7.38 18.48
N ARG A 89 -7.70 -7.25 19.37
CA ARG A 89 -7.82 -6.58 20.68
C ARG A 89 -8.23 -5.11 20.61
N HIS A 90 -8.18 -4.48 19.43
CA HIS A 90 -8.67 -3.13 19.22
C HIS A 90 -10.18 -3.07 18.92
N TYR A 91 -10.82 -4.23 18.79
CA TYR A 91 -12.26 -4.40 18.54
C TYR A 91 -12.94 -5.06 19.75
N LYS A 92 -14.26 -4.98 19.79
CA LYS A 92 -15.13 -5.54 20.82
C LYS A 92 -15.92 -6.73 20.31
N ASP A 93 -16.39 -7.55 21.24
CA ASP A 93 -17.30 -8.64 20.95
C ASP A 93 -18.61 -8.13 20.34
N GLY A 94 -19.00 -8.71 19.21
CA GLY A 94 -20.18 -8.32 18.43
C GLY A 94 -19.97 -7.16 17.45
N ASP A 95 -18.75 -6.58 17.38
CA ASP A 95 -18.45 -5.49 16.44
C ASP A 95 -18.63 -5.94 14.98
N SER A 96 -19.01 -4.98 14.14
CA SER A 96 -19.10 -5.14 12.69
C SER A 96 -17.98 -4.35 12.04
N ILE A 97 -17.14 -5.04 11.26
CA ILE A 97 -15.99 -4.47 10.56
C ILE A 97 -16.24 -4.52 9.05
N VAL A 98 -16.04 -3.40 8.37
CA VAL A 98 -16.16 -3.32 6.91
C VAL A 98 -14.78 -3.40 6.28
N VAL A 99 -14.62 -4.23 5.25
CA VAL A 99 -13.35 -4.46 4.56
C VAL A 99 -13.52 -4.28 3.06
N GLU A 100 -12.65 -3.47 2.47
CA GLU A 100 -12.71 -3.09 1.07
C GLU A 100 -11.31 -3.10 0.43
N PRO A 101 -11.22 -3.33 -0.89
CA PRO A 101 -9.97 -3.12 -1.61
C PRO A 101 -9.58 -1.64 -1.62
N TRP A 102 -8.38 -1.34 -2.12
CA TRP A 102 -7.99 0.02 -2.45
C TRP A 102 -8.98 0.68 -3.42
N ARG A 103 -9.46 1.87 -3.04
CA ARG A 103 -10.43 2.63 -3.83
C ARG A 103 -9.73 3.60 -4.78
N ALA A 104 -9.04 3.07 -5.77
CA ALA A 104 -8.36 3.88 -6.78
C ALA A 104 -8.50 3.26 -8.17
N LYS A 105 -8.84 4.05 -9.19
CA LYS A 105 -8.93 3.55 -10.58
C LYS A 105 -7.60 3.01 -11.09
N ALA A 106 -6.50 3.65 -10.69
CA ALA A 106 -5.14 3.21 -11.00
C ALA A 106 -4.72 1.93 -10.26
N PHE A 107 -5.52 1.47 -9.28
CA PHE A 107 -5.39 0.17 -8.63
C PHE A 107 -6.62 -0.71 -8.91
N PRO A 108 -6.78 -1.20 -10.15
CA PRO A 108 -7.95 -1.96 -10.51
C PRO A 108 -8.02 -3.26 -9.71
N ILE A 109 -9.25 -3.65 -9.33
CA ILE A 109 -9.50 -4.90 -8.58
C ILE A 109 -9.19 -6.08 -9.48
N ILE A 110 -8.37 -7.01 -8.98
CA ILE A 110 -8.16 -8.32 -9.60
C ILE A 110 -9.27 -9.26 -9.14
N ARG A 111 -9.44 -9.42 -7.83
CA ARG A 111 -10.51 -10.23 -7.22
C ARG A 111 -10.63 -9.90 -5.73
N ASP A 112 -11.86 -9.82 -5.24
CA ASP A 112 -12.22 -9.50 -3.86
C ASP A 112 -11.43 -8.28 -3.32
N LEU A 113 -10.43 -8.50 -2.47
CA LEU A 113 -9.61 -7.44 -1.86
C LEU A 113 -8.26 -7.21 -2.57
N VAL A 114 -7.92 -8.04 -3.55
CA VAL A 114 -6.69 -7.97 -4.34
C VAL A 114 -6.82 -6.93 -5.45
N VAL A 115 -5.81 -6.08 -5.59
CA VAL A 115 -5.74 -5.03 -6.61
C VAL A 115 -4.40 -5.07 -7.34
N ASP A 116 -4.39 -4.67 -8.62
CA ASP A 116 -3.15 -4.51 -9.38
C ASP A 116 -2.48 -3.17 -9.00
N ARG A 117 -1.26 -3.24 -8.45
CA ARG A 117 -0.46 -2.05 -8.08
C ARG A 117 0.72 -1.80 -9.02
N SER A 118 0.78 -2.48 -10.17
CA SER A 118 1.89 -2.36 -11.14
C SER A 118 2.09 -0.95 -11.70
N ALA A 119 1.11 -0.06 -11.52
CA ALA A 119 1.26 1.38 -11.78
C ALA A 119 2.43 2.00 -11.01
N PHE A 120 2.68 1.58 -9.77
CA PHE A 120 3.84 2.01 -8.99
C PHE A 120 5.16 1.55 -9.61
N ASP A 121 5.23 0.31 -10.10
CA ASP A 121 6.43 -0.22 -10.75
C ASP A 121 6.75 0.56 -12.02
N ARG A 122 5.73 0.93 -12.79
CA ARG A 122 5.90 1.77 -14.00
C ARG A 122 6.39 3.18 -13.66
N ILE A 123 5.89 3.80 -12.59
CA ILE A 123 6.40 5.09 -12.09
C ILE A 123 7.88 4.97 -11.69
N ILE A 124 8.26 3.91 -10.95
CA ILE A 124 9.66 3.66 -10.60
C ILE A 124 10.50 3.44 -11.87
N GLY A 125 9.99 2.70 -12.85
CA GLY A 125 10.67 2.47 -14.12
C GLY A 125 10.90 3.75 -14.95
N ALA A 126 10.15 4.83 -14.70
CA ALA A 126 10.28 6.08 -15.43
C ALA A 126 11.40 7.01 -14.94
N GLY A 127 12.06 6.68 -13.82
CA GLY A 127 13.15 7.53 -13.28
C GLY A 127 13.51 7.26 -11.82
N GLY A 128 12.89 6.27 -11.18
CA GLY A 128 13.12 5.78 -9.82
C GLY A 128 14.47 5.09 -9.61
N TYR A 129 15.50 5.47 -10.36
CA TYR A 129 16.83 4.88 -10.36
C TYR A 129 17.92 5.95 -10.56
N VAL A 130 19.17 5.51 -10.42
CA VAL A 130 20.37 6.29 -10.77
C VAL A 130 21.14 5.55 -11.86
N SER A 131 21.41 6.22 -12.97
CA SER A 131 22.19 5.64 -14.06
C SER A 131 23.68 5.64 -13.72
N VAL A 132 24.33 4.48 -13.90
CA VAL A 132 25.78 4.34 -13.75
C VAL A 132 26.37 3.59 -14.95
N GLY A 133 27.52 4.05 -15.44
CA GLY A 133 28.28 3.32 -16.45
C GLY A 133 28.76 1.98 -15.88
N THR A 134 28.60 0.89 -16.63
CA THR A 134 29.08 -0.43 -16.22
C THR A 134 30.59 -0.40 -15.95
N GLY A 135 31.00 -0.82 -14.76
CA GLY A 135 32.40 -0.79 -14.33
C GLY A 135 32.94 0.60 -13.92
N GLY A 136 32.11 1.64 -13.95
CA GLY A 136 32.47 3.02 -13.58
C GLY A 136 31.94 3.49 -12.23
N ALA A 137 31.39 2.58 -11.42
CA ALA A 137 30.91 2.94 -10.08
C ALA A 137 32.10 3.33 -9.19
N PRO A 138 32.11 4.52 -8.57
CA PRO A 138 33.16 4.90 -7.64
C PRO A 138 33.09 4.05 -6.36
N ASP A 139 34.19 4.00 -5.60
CA ASP A 139 34.19 3.40 -4.26
C ASP A 139 33.11 4.07 -3.39
N ALA A 140 32.36 3.28 -2.61
CA ALA A 140 31.25 3.79 -1.80
C ALA A 140 31.69 4.88 -0.79
N ASN A 141 32.97 4.88 -0.38
CA ASN A 141 33.54 5.86 0.53
C ASN A 141 34.20 7.05 -0.18
N ALA A 142 34.22 7.07 -1.52
CA ALA A 142 34.87 8.14 -2.29
C ALA A 142 34.08 9.45 -2.27
N LEU A 143 32.79 9.40 -1.94
CA LEU A 143 31.89 10.57 -1.94
C LEU A 143 31.35 10.78 -0.53
N PRO A 144 31.89 11.73 0.25
CA PRO A 144 31.32 12.07 1.55
C PRO A 144 29.93 12.69 1.38
N ILE A 145 28.96 12.21 2.17
CA ILE A 145 27.58 12.72 2.17
C ILE A 145 27.29 13.26 3.57
N PRO A 146 26.74 14.48 3.71
CA PRO A 146 26.28 14.99 5.00
C PRO A 146 25.30 14.02 5.66
N LYS A 147 25.44 13.78 6.96
CA LYS A 147 24.57 12.85 7.70
C LYS A 147 23.09 13.24 7.59
N GLU A 148 22.78 14.53 7.66
CA GLU A 148 21.42 15.05 7.51
C GLU A 148 20.79 14.61 6.18
N ASN A 149 21.53 14.73 5.07
CA ASN A 149 21.06 14.28 3.76
C ASN A 149 20.84 12.77 3.69
N VAL A 150 21.71 11.97 4.32
CA VAL A 150 21.57 10.50 4.34
C VAL A 150 20.35 10.09 5.15
N ASP A 151 20.16 10.69 6.32
CA ASP A 151 19.03 10.39 7.19
C ASP A 151 17.70 10.79 6.53
N GLU A 152 17.64 11.98 5.91
CA GLU A 152 16.44 12.44 5.20
C GLU A 152 16.18 11.60 3.94
N ALA A 153 17.21 11.24 3.17
CA ALA A 153 17.07 10.33 2.04
C ALA A 153 16.54 8.97 2.47
N PHE A 154 17.01 8.45 3.61
CA PHE A 154 16.55 7.20 4.17
C PHE A 154 15.10 7.26 4.64
N ASP A 155 14.67 8.38 5.24
CA ASP A 155 13.28 8.58 5.65
C ASP A 155 12.32 8.52 4.45
N TYR A 156 12.66 9.18 3.33
CA TYR A 156 11.91 9.02 2.09
C TYR A 156 11.99 7.59 1.51
N ALA A 157 13.15 6.94 1.63
CA ALA A 157 13.36 5.57 1.14
C ALA A 157 12.55 4.53 1.91
N ALA A 158 12.22 4.79 3.18
CA ALA A 158 11.42 3.92 4.04
C ALA A 158 9.98 3.71 3.53
N CYS A 159 9.54 4.45 2.52
CA CYS A 159 8.28 4.18 1.82
C CYS A 159 8.26 2.74 1.25
N ILE A 160 7.40 1.90 1.81
CA ILE A 160 7.24 0.48 1.42
C ILE A 160 6.30 0.26 0.22
N GLY A 161 5.83 1.34 -0.43
CA GLY A 161 4.95 1.24 -1.59
C GLY A 161 3.59 0.59 -1.33
N CYS A 162 3.05 0.67 -0.11
CA CYS A 162 1.80 -0.03 0.24
C CYS A 162 0.53 0.49 -0.48
N GLY A 163 0.57 1.73 -0.96
CA GLY A 163 -0.57 2.36 -1.65
C GLY A 163 -1.62 3.01 -0.74
N ALA A 164 -1.45 2.98 0.58
CA ALA A 164 -2.39 3.58 1.53
C ALA A 164 -2.59 5.10 1.31
N CYS A 165 -1.52 5.82 0.95
CA CYS A 165 -1.59 7.25 0.63
C CYS A 165 -2.52 7.54 -0.57
N VAL A 166 -2.54 6.65 -1.56
CA VAL A 166 -3.46 6.74 -2.71
C VAL A 166 -4.88 6.43 -2.25
N ALA A 167 -5.07 5.34 -1.49
CA ALA A 167 -6.39 4.91 -1.04
C ALA A 167 -7.06 5.92 -0.09
N ALA A 168 -6.28 6.66 0.71
CA ALA A 168 -6.77 7.70 1.61
C ALA A 168 -7.07 9.02 0.88
N CYS A 169 -6.35 9.31 -0.20
CA CYS A 169 -6.51 10.57 -0.94
C CYS A 169 -7.85 10.61 -1.70
N PRO A 170 -8.67 11.66 -1.54
CA PRO A 170 -9.91 11.81 -2.32
C PRO A 170 -9.70 11.84 -3.84
N ASN A 171 -8.53 12.29 -4.28
CA ASN A 171 -8.14 12.31 -5.69
C ASN A 171 -7.47 11.01 -6.16
N ALA A 172 -7.27 10.03 -5.28
CA ALA A 172 -6.40 8.89 -5.52
C ALA A 172 -5.03 9.32 -6.07
N SER A 173 -4.43 10.35 -5.46
CA SER A 173 -3.15 10.87 -5.90
C SER A 173 -1.99 10.00 -5.44
N ALA A 174 -1.05 9.71 -6.33
CA ALA A 174 0.22 9.06 -6.02
C ALA A 174 1.37 10.06 -5.80
N SER A 175 1.07 11.36 -5.63
CA SER A 175 2.12 12.38 -5.47
C SER A 175 3.02 12.13 -4.27
N LEU A 176 2.50 11.65 -3.13
CA LEU A 176 3.34 11.36 -1.95
C LEU A 176 4.34 10.23 -2.24
N PHE A 177 3.88 9.13 -2.85
CA PHE A 177 4.74 8.02 -3.26
C PHE A 177 5.79 8.50 -4.26
N THR A 178 5.36 9.18 -5.31
CA THR A 178 6.24 9.66 -6.40
C THR A 178 7.28 10.64 -5.86
N ALA A 179 6.86 11.61 -5.03
CA ALA A 179 7.74 12.58 -4.41
C ALA A 179 8.75 11.92 -3.47
N ALA A 180 8.34 10.99 -2.61
CA ALA A 180 9.27 10.27 -1.74
C ALA A 180 10.35 9.54 -2.57
N LYS A 181 9.95 8.86 -3.65
CA LYS A 181 10.88 8.12 -4.51
C LYS A 181 11.81 9.02 -5.30
N ILE A 182 11.39 10.22 -5.68
CA ILE A 182 12.25 11.26 -6.27
C ILE A 182 13.24 11.79 -5.21
N SER A 183 12.72 12.21 -4.05
CA SER A 183 13.47 12.92 -3.00
C SER A 183 14.59 12.06 -2.41
N GLN A 184 14.35 10.76 -2.17
CA GLN A 184 15.40 9.85 -1.67
C GLN A 184 16.66 9.85 -2.56
N MET A 185 16.51 10.08 -3.87
CA MET A 185 17.65 10.13 -4.81
C MET A 185 18.14 11.56 -5.01
N ALA A 186 17.24 12.55 -5.00
CA ALA A 186 17.59 13.96 -5.20
C ALA A 186 18.32 14.58 -4.00
N LEU A 187 18.39 13.90 -2.86
CA LEU A 187 19.23 14.29 -1.72
C LEU A 187 20.66 13.74 -1.80
N LEU A 188 20.87 12.73 -2.64
CA LEU A 188 22.15 12.05 -2.80
C LEU A 188 22.92 12.61 -4.01
N PRO A 189 24.26 12.72 -3.94
CA PRO A 189 25.07 13.23 -5.05
C PRO A 189 24.86 12.45 -6.36
N GLN A 190 24.70 11.14 -6.27
CA GLN A 190 24.57 10.24 -7.42
C GLN A 190 23.29 10.53 -8.21
N GLY A 191 22.21 10.96 -7.55
CA GLY A 191 20.94 11.25 -8.19
C GLY A 191 20.82 12.66 -8.77
N GLN A 192 21.82 13.53 -8.60
CA GLN A 192 21.75 14.95 -9.02
C GLN A 192 21.71 15.14 -10.53
N ALA A 193 22.44 14.31 -11.28
CA ALA A 193 22.58 14.47 -12.73
C ALA A 193 21.22 14.32 -13.44
N GLU A 194 20.38 13.42 -12.95
CA GLU A 194 19.07 13.09 -13.52
C GLU A 194 17.92 13.83 -12.82
N ARG A 195 18.18 14.74 -11.88
CA ARG A 195 17.15 15.27 -10.96
C ARG A 195 15.92 15.86 -11.67
N SER A 196 16.14 16.65 -12.71
CA SER A 196 15.07 17.39 -13.40
C SER A 196 14.30 16.47 -14.35
N GLU A 197 15.02 15.64 -15.10
CA GLU A 197 14.42 14.66 -16.01
C GLU A 197 13.63 13.60 -15.22
N ARG A 198 14.17 13.12 -14.09
CA ARG A 198 13.49 12.20 -13.17
C ARG A 198 12.14 12.75 -12.73
N VAL A 199 12.08 14.01 -12.29
CA VAL A 199 10.83 14.63 -11.85
C VAL A 199 9.81 14.64 -12.98
N LEU A 200 10.20 15.12 -14.16
CA LEU A 200 9.31 15.22 -15.31
C LEU A 200 8.79 13.84 -15.72
N ASN A 201 9.68 12.86 -15.89
CA ASN A 201 9.30 11.52 -16.36
C ASN A 201 8.41 10.78 -15.36
N MET A 202 8.74 10.83 -14.07
CA MET A 202 7.97 10.13 -13.04
C MET A 202 6.59 10.76 -12.81
N VAL A 203 6.49 12.09 -12.87
CA VAL A 203 5.20 12.79 -12.76
C VAL A 203 4.34 12.55 -14.00
N GLU A 204 4.91 12.62 -15.20
CA GLU A 204 4.19 12.31 -16.43
C GLU A 204 3.72 10.84 -16.44
N GLN A 205 4.54 9.91 -15.98
CA GLN A 205 4.13 8.51 -15.86
C GLN A 205 2.99 8.35 -14.84
N MET A 206 3.05 9.03 -13.68
CA MET A 206 1.97 9.04 -12.70
C MET A 206 0.64 9.50 -13.31
N GLU A 207 0.66 10.55 -14.12
CA GLU A 207 -0.52 11.05 -14.84
C GLU A 207 -1.06 10.01 -15.84
N ARG A 208 -0.17 9.35 -16.60
CA ARG A 208 -0.54 8.29 -17.56
C ARG A 208 -1.19 7.07 -16.90
N GLU A 209 -0.81 6.75 -15.65
CA GLU A 209 -1.45 5.71 -14.86
C GLU A 209 -2.86 6.10 -14.36
N GLY A 210 -3.25 7.36 -14.51
CA GLY A 210 -4.56 7.86 -14.11
C GLY A 210 -4.68 8.17 -12.61
N PHE A 211 -3.57 8.39 -11.91
CA PHE A 211 -3.60 8.96 -10.57
C PHE A 211 -3.99 10.44 -10.64
N GLY A 212 -4.72 10.93 -9.64
CA GLY A 212 -5.08 12.35 -9.57
C GLY A 212 -3.92 13.24 -9.12
N ASP A 213 -4.05 14.54 -9.38
CA ASP A 213 -3.11 15.54 -8.91
C ASP A 213 -3.24 15.81 -7.40
N CYS A 214 -2.16 16.31 -6.80
CA CYS A 214 -2.18 16.77 -5.43
C CYS A 214 -3.02 18.05 -5.29
N SER A 215 -4.09 17.99 -4.51
CA SER A 215 -4.90 19.15 -4.11
C SER A 215 -4.68 19.59 -2.66
N ASN A 216 -3.60 19.12 -2.01
CA ASN A 216 -3.28 19.43 -0.61
C ASN A 216 -4.38 19.09 0.41
N HIS A 217 -5.07 17.96 0.20
CA HIS A 217 -6.04 17.44 1.18
C HIS A 217 -5.38 16.94 2.48
N ALA A 218 -4.07 16.61 2.45
CA ALA A 218 -3.28 16.10 3.58
C ALA A 218 -3.73 14.74 4.18
N GLU A 219 -4.79 14.10 3.66
CA GLU A 219 -5.22 12.75 4.08
C GLU A 219 -4.12 11.68 3.95
N CYS A 220 -3.19 11.86 3.02
CA CYS A 220 -2.06 10.94 2.84
C CYS A 220 -0.97 11.05 3.92
N GLU A 221 -1.01 12.06 4.80
CA GLU A 221 -0.07 12.28 5.91
C GLU A 221 -0.67 11.89 7.29
N ALA A 222 -1.98 11.65 7.36
CA ALA A 222 -2.77 11.63 8.60
C ALA A 222 -2.62 10.37 9.48
#